data_AF-A0A529Q599-F1
#
_entry.id   AF-A0A529Q599-F1
#
_cell.length_a   1.000
_cell.length_b   1.000
_cell.length_c   1.000
_cell.angle_alpha   90.00
_cell.angle_beta   90.00
_cell.angle_gamma   90.00
#
_symmetry.space_group_name_H-M   'P 1'
#
loop_
_entity.id
_entity.type
_entity.pdbx_description
1 polymer ?
#
loop_
_entity_poly.entity_id
_entity_poly.type
_entity_poly.pdbx_seq_one_letter_code
_entity_poly.pdbx_strand_id
1 'polypeptide(L)'
;IAAALLGYIGLSLFVAFQVVVTGTVLVTAYIGFLSARAIGEEGGFADTSVGRWLSENSSYEDTALDQLGLVVSIAINLMIVVVFLPLILLMWGFQPGDIEAWAYKLATGVSIGSMTISFLGILSGIVVFIIGYFLTRWFQGWLDGSVMARGKVDAGVRNS
;
A
#
# COMPACT_ATOMS: atom_id res chain seq x y z
N ILE A 1 5.86 -39.01 1.13
CA ILE A 1 6.10 -40.35 0.53
C ILE A 1 7.04 -41.18 1.40
N ALA A 2 8.28 -40.75 1.67
CA ALA A 2 9.20 -41.48 2.55
C ALA A 2 8.64 -41.78 3.96
N ALA A 3 8.01 -40.80 4.60
CA ALA A 3 7.37 -41.00 5.91
C ALA A 3 6.20 -42.01 5.89
N ALA A 4 5.47 -42.10 4.77
CA ALA A 4 4.34 -43.03 4.63
C ALA A 4 4.86 -44.47 4.45
N LEU A 5 5.96 -44.62 3.72
CA LEU A 5 6.66 -45.89 3.54
C LEU A 5 7.27 -46.41 4.85
N LEU A 6 7.64 -45.51 5.77
CA LEU A 6 8.14 -45.85 7.11
C LEU A 6 7.02 -46.12 8.14
N GLY A 7 5.75 -46.11 7.73
CA GLY A 7 4.60 -46.36 8.61
C GLY A 7 4.06 -45.13 9.36
N TYR A 8 4.66 -43.95 9.16
CA TYR A 8 4.20 -42.69 9.77
C TYR A 8 3.13 -42.00 8.92
N ILE A 9 1.94 -42.59 8.90
CA ILE A 9 0.79 -42.08 8.12
C ILE A 9 0.40 -40.67 8.59
N GLY A 10 0.30 -40.46 9.91
CA GLY A 10 -0.05 -39.16 10.49
C GLY A 10 0.94 -38.04 10.12
N LEU A 11 2.23 -38.32 10.22
CA LEU A 11 3.28 -37.36 9.84
C LEU A 11 3.24 -37.05 8.34
N SER A 12 2.97 -38.05 7.51
CA SER A 12 2.86 -37.88 6.06
C SER A 12 1.71 -36.97 5.67
N LEU A 13 0.55 -37.15 6.29
CA LEU A 13 -0.62 -36.30 6.08
C LEU A 13 -0.37 -34.88 6.59
N PHE A 14 0.21 -34.74 7.78
CA PHE A 14 0.56 -33.43 8.32
C PHE A 14 1.49 -32.66 7.38
N VAL A 15 2.58 -33.29 6.92
CA VAL A 15 3.51 -32.67 5.98
C VAL A 15 2.83 -32.34 4.66
N ALA A 16 2.01 -33.24 4.11
CA ALA A 16 1.28 -32.98 2.87
C ALA A 16 0.35 -31.77 3.00
N PHE A 17 -0.46 -31.70 4.06
CA PHE A 17 -1.35 -30.56 4.29
C PHE A 17 -0.57 -29.27 4.53
N GLN A 18 0.49 -29.30 5.34
CA GLN A 18 1.31 -28.12 5.59
C GLN A 18 1.94 -27.59 4.30
N VAL A 19 2.55 -28.45 3.48
CA VAL A 19 3.16 -28.05 2.22
C VAL A 19 2.12 -27.44 1.26
N VAL A 20 0.95 -28.06 1.12
CA VAL A 20 -0.11 -27.57 0.22
C VAL A 20 -0.67 -26.23 0.70
N VAL A 21 -1.01 -26.12 1.99
CA VAL A 21 -1.63 -24.92 2.55
C VAL A 21 -0.64 -23.76 2.56
N THR A 22 0.57 -23.95 3.10
CA THR A 22 1.61 -22.91 3.09
C THR A 22 2.00 -22.53 1.67
N GLY A 23 2.13 -23.51 0.77
CA GLY A 23 2.40 -23.26 -0.65
C GLY A 23 1.32 -22.40 -1.32
N THR A 24 0.05 -22.69 -1.06
CA THR A 24 -1.09 -21.91 -1.59
C THR A 24 -1.07 -20.47 -1.09
N VAL A 25 -0.80 -20.29 0.21
CA VAL A 25 -0.69 -18.96 0.82
C VAL A 25 0.47 -18.17 0.20
N LEU A 26 1.64 -18.78 0.03
CA LEU A 26 2.81 -18.14 -0.58
C LEU A 26 2.57 -17.78 -2.04
N VAL A 27 1.96 -18.67 -2.83
CA VAL A 27 1.63 -18.40 -4.23
C VAL A 27 0.62 -17.24 -4.32
N THR A 28 -0.39 -17.21 -3.45
CA THR A 28 -1.38 -16.13 -3.43
C THR A 28 -0.73 -14.78 -3.08
N ALA A 29 0.13 -14.76 -2.07
CA ALA A 29 0.90 -13.57 -1.70
C ALA A 29 1.79 -13.10 -2.87
N TYR A 30 2.43 -14.04 -3.56
CA TYR A 30 3.30 -13.76 -4.69
C TYR A 30 2.55 -13.19 -5.89
N ILE A 31 1.37 -13.75 -6.23
CA ILE A 31 0.49 -13.20 -7.28
C ILE A 31 0.04 -11.79 -6.90
N GLY A 32 -0.30 -11.55 -5.63
CA GLY A 32 -0.60 -10.21 -5.13
C GLY A 32 0.58 -9.25 -5.33
N PHE A 33 1.80 -9.68 -5.01
CA PHE A 33 3.01 -8.88 -5.16
C PHE A 33 3.29 -8.55 -6.63
N LEU A 34 3.14 -9.52 -7.53
CA LEU A 34 3.25 -9.30 -8.97
C LEU A 34 2.20 -8.31 -9.47
N SER A 35 0.97 -8.40 -8.95
CA SER A 35 -0.12 -7.47 -9.28
C SER A 35 0.19 -6.06 -8.80
N ALA A 36 0.68 -5.91 -7.57
CA ALA A 36 1.11 -4.63 -7.02
C ALA A 36 2.22 -4.02 -7.88
N ARG A 37 3.23 -4.82 -8.24
CA ARG A 37 4.32 -4.39 -9.11
C ARG A 37 3.83 -3.91 -10.48
N ALA A 38 2.95 -4.68 -11.13
CA ALA A 38 2.39 -4.30 -12.43
C ALA A 38 1.63 -2.98 -12.37
N ILE A 39 0.93 -2.71 -11.26
CA ILE A 39 0.24 -1.43 -11.04
C ILE A 39 1.21 -0.25 -10.85
N GLY A 40 2.40 -0.51 -10.30
CA GLY A 40 3.40 0.52 -10.03
C GLY A 40 4.38 0.78 -11.17
N GLU A 41 4.34 0.00 -12.26
CA GLU A 41 5.12 0.27 -13.47
C GLU A 41 4.54 1.48 -14.23
N GLU A 42 5.38 2.19 -15.00
CA GLU A 42 4.95 3.35 -15.80
C GLU A 42 3.78 2.97 -16.72
N GLY A 43 2.67 3.71 -16.65
CA GLY A 43 1.42 3.41 -17.36
C GLY A 43 0.63 2.21 -16.80
N GLY A 44 1.18 1.41 -15.89
CA GLY A 44 0.57 0.21 -15.34
C GLY A 44 -0.72 0.49 -14.56
N PHE A 45 -0.81 1.64 -13.89
CA PHE A 45 -2.04 2.08 -13.22
C PHE A 45 -3.13 2.48 -14.21
N ALA A 46 -2.78 3.14 -15.32
CA ALA A 46 -3.73 3.57 -16.35
C ALA A 46 -4.41 2.37 -17.05
N ASP A 47 -3.72 1.23 -17.14
CA ASP A 47 -4.27 0.00 -17.69
C ASP A 47 -5.31 -0.68 -16.78
N THR A 48 -5.34 -0.34 -15.49
CA THR A 48 -6.35 -0.87 -14.54
C THR A 48 -7.74 -0.30 -14.82
N SER A 49 -8.80 -1.03 -14.45
CA SER A 49 -10.18 -0.57 -14.62
C SER A 49 -10.45 0.79 -13.94
N VAL A 50 -9.81 1.03 -12.79
CA VAL A 50 -9.95 2.29 -12.03
C VAL A 50 -9.12 3.40 -12.67
N GLY A 51 -7.89 3.12 -13.09
CA GLY A 51 -7.03 4.10 -13.76
C GLY A 51 -7.58 4.54 -15.11
N ARG A 52 -8.16 3.61 -15.88
CA ARG A 52 -8.82 3.91 -17.16
C ARG A 52 -10.02 4.84 -16.99
N TRP A 53 -10.87 4.54 -16.00
CA TRP A 53 -11.99 5.43 -15.66
C TRP A 53 -11.51 6.83 -15.23
N LEU A 54 -10.40 6.91 -14.47
CA LEU A 54 -9.83 8.18 -14.03
C LEU A 54 -9.20 8.99 -15.18
N SER A 55 -8.57 8.31 -16.14
CA SER A 55 -8.00 8.90 -17.36
C SER A 55 -9.08 9.40 -18.32
N GLU A 56 -10.20 8.68 -18.45
CA GLU A 56 -11.31 9.06 -19.33
C GLU A 56 -12.11 10.27 -18.80
N ASN A 57 -12.27 10.36 -17.47
CA ASN A 57 -13.11 11.41 -16.85
C ASN A 57 -12.32 12.68 -16.49
N SER A 58 -10.99 12.63 -16.50
CA SER A 58 -10.15 13.76 -16.09
C SER A 58 -8.88 13.82 -16.93
N SER A 59 -8.56 15.00 -17.45
CA SER A 59 -7.32 15.30 -18.18
C SER A 59 -6.11 15.36 -17.23
N TYR A 60 -5.91 14.32 -16.44
CA TYR A 60 -4.72 14.16 -15.61
C TYR A 60 -3.51 13.96 -16.51
N GLU A 61 -2.44 14.68 -16.19
CA GLU A 61 -1.12 14.49 -16.81
C GLU A 61 -0.65 13.04 -16.54
N ASP A 62 -0.05 12.39 -17.53
CA ASP A 62 0.41 10.99 -17.43
C ASP A 62 1.27 10.77 -16.16
N THR A 63 2.09 11.78 -15.83
CA THR A 63 2.89 11.87 -14.60
C THR A 63 2.08 11.70 -13.31
N ALA A 64 0.84 12.22 -13.25
CA ALA A 64 0.00 12.13 -12.05
C ALA A 64 -0.60 10.72 -11.88
N LEU A 65 -0.94 10.05 -12.98
CA LEU A 65 -1.43 8.66 -12.96
C LEU A 65 -0.32 7.70 -12.55
N ASP A 66 0.91 7.92 -13.01
CA ASP A 66 2.08 7.14 -12.59
C ASP A 66 2.37 7.29 -11.09
N GLN A 67 2.29 8.51 -10.55
CA GLN A 67 2.45 8.74 -9.10
C GLN A 67 1.37 8.01 -8.28
N LEU A 68 0.12 8.00 -8.76
CA LEU A 68 -0.95 7.24 -8.10
C LEU A 68 -0.69 5.74 -8.19
N GLY A 69 -0.23 5.23 -9.33
CA GLY A 69 0.17 3.83 -9.51
C GLY A 69 1.23 3.39 -8.51
N LEU A 70 2.26 4.20 -8.35
CA LEU A 70 3.31 3.98 -7.35
C LEU A 70 2.75 3.92 -5.93
N VAL A 71 1.92 4.89 -5.53
CA VAL A 71 1.32 4.90 -4.19
C VAL A 71 0.43 3.69 -3.96
N VAL A 72 -0.40 3.33 -4.93
CA VAL A 72 -1.29 2.15 -4.87
C VAL A 72 -0.48 0.86 -4.79
N SER A 73 0.59 0.72 -5.58
CA SER A 73 1.47 -0.45 -5.53
C SER A 73 2.10 -0.63 -4.15
N ILE A 74 2.57 0.45 -3.53
CA ILE A 74 3.14 0.43 -2.18
C ILE A 74 2.06 0.05 -1.16
N ALA A 75 0.86 0.60 -1.27
CA ALA A 75 -0.26 0.28 -0.39
C ALA A 75 -0.66 -1.20 -0.49
N ILE A 76 -0.74 -1.76 -1.70
CA ILE A 76 -1.04 -3.19 -1.90
C ILE A 76 0.08 -4.05 -1.32
N ASN A 77 1.35 -3.70 -1.56
CA ASN A 77 2.49 -4.43 -0.98
C ASN A 77 2.47 -4.42 0.54
N LEU A 78 2.16 -3.28 1.17
CA LEU A 78 1.99 -3.20 2.63
C LEU A 78 0.84 -4.08 3.11
N MET A 79 -0.31 -4.05 2.43
CA MET A 79 -1.46 -4.90 2.74
C MET A 79 -1.11 -6.40 2.65
N ILE A 80 -0.34 -6.81 1.63
CA ILE A 80 0.13 -8.19 1.50
C ILE A 80 0.97 -8.59 2.71
N VAL A 81 1.93 -7.76 3.12
CA VAL A 81 2.76 -8.05 4.30
C VAL A 81 1.89 -8.12 5.56
N VAL A 82 1.01 -7.16 5.79
CA VAL A 82 0.15 -7.09 6.97
C VAL A 82 -0.81 -8.28 7.08
N VAL A 83 -1.28 -8.82 5.96
CA VAL A 83 -2.21 -9.97 5.95
C VAL A 83 -1.47 -11.30 5.94
N PHE A 84 -0.52 -11.50 5.03
CA PHE A 84 0.10 -12.79 4.83
C PHE A 84 1.16 -13.13 5.88
N LEU A 85 1.88 -12.13 6.42
CA LEU A 85 2.88 -12.38 7.45
C LEU A 85 2.25 -13.02 8.71
N PRO A 86 1.20 -12.45 9.35
CA PRO A 86 0.59 -13.09 10.52
C PRO A 86 -0.06 -14.42 10.18
N LEU A 87 -0.67 -14.57 8.98
CA LEU A 87 -1.22 -15.86 8.54
C LEU A 87 -0.15 -16.95 8.49
N ILE A 88 1.03 -16.64 7.92
CA ILE A 88 2.15 -17.59 7.85
C ILE A 88 2.68 -17.91 9.25
N LEU A 89 2.81 -16.90 10.13
CA LEU A 89 3.25 -17.10 11.51
C LEU A 89 2.30 -18.04 12.29
N LEU A 90 0.98 -17.84 12.13
CA LEU A 90 -0.03 -18.73 12.72
C LEU A 90 0.11 -20.17 12.19
N MET A 91 0.34 -20.34 10.89
CA MET A 91 0.58 -21.67 10.30
C MET A 91 1.84 -22.35 10.84
N TRP A 92 2.85 -21.55 11.21
CA TRP A 92 4.09 -22.02 11.83
C TRP A 92 3.98 -22.28 13.33
N GLY A 93 2.81 -22.07 13.93
CA GLY A 93 2.54 -22.38 15.34
C GLY A 93 2.80 -21.23 16.30
N PHE A 94 2.97 -20.00 15.83
CA PHE A 94 2.97 -18.83 16.70
C PHE A 94 1.61 -18.70 17.38
N GLN A 95 1.61 -18.33 18.66
CA GLN A 95 0.37 -18.02 19.36
C GLN A 95 -0.10 -16.61 18.95
N PRO A 96 -1.43 -16.37 18.87
CA PRO A 96 -1.95 -15.04 18.60
C PRO A 96 -1.39 -13.97 19.54
N GLY A 97 -1.19 -14.30 20.82
CA GLY A 97 -0.59 -13.40 21.80
C GLY A 97 0.86 -13.00 21.48
N ASP A 98 1.66 -13.90 20.90
CA ASP A 98 3.03 -13.57 20.47
C ASP A 98 3.02 -12.59 19.31
N ILE A 99 2.10 -12.81 18.35
CA ILE A 99 1.92 -11.95 17.18
C ILE A 99 1.42 -10.57 17.62
N GLU A 100 0.45 -10.51 18.52
CA GLU A 100 -0.04 -9.25 19.11
C GLU A 100 1.09 -8.52 19.85
N ALA A 101 1.86 -9.20 20.68
CA ALA A 101 2.97 -8.57 21.40
C ALA A 101 4.02 -7.97 20.45
N TRP A 102 4.35 -8.67 19.36
CA TRP A 102 5.23 -8.15 18.32
C TRP A 102 4.61 -6.97 17.56
N ALA A 103 3.33 -7.05 17.23
CA ALA A 103 2.59 -5.96 16.59
C ALA A 103 2.56 -4.72 17.47
N TYR A 104 2.28 -4.87 18.78
CA TYR A 104 2.34 -3.78 19.75
C TYR A 104 3.73 -3.19 19.84
N LYS A 105 4.79 -4.00 19.87
CA LYS A 105 6.16 -3.51 19.92
C LYS A 105 6.56 -2.73 18.67
N LEU A 106 6.10 -3.15 17.49
CA LEU A 106 6.29 -2.39 16.25
C LEU A 106 5.48 -1.08 16.27
N ALA A 107 4.25 -1.15 16.78
CA ALA A 107 3.33 -0.03 16.86
C ALA A 107 3.80 1.08 17.81
N THR A 108 4.14 0.70 19.05
CA THR A 108 4.60 1.63 20.10
C THR A 108 6.04 2.06 19.90
N GLY A 109 6.82 1.26 19.17
CA GLY A 109 8.20 1.57 18.82
C GLY A 109 9.22 1.03 19.79
N VAL A 110 10.49 1.20 19.41
CA VAL A 110 11.63 0.85 20.26
C VAL A 110 12.21 2.13 20.84
N SER A 111 12.36 2.16 22.16
CA SER A 111 13.05 3.24 22.87
C SER A 111 14.56 3.01 22.85
N ILE A 112 15.32 3.99 22.37
CA ILE A 112 16.80 4.04 22.46
C ILE A 112 17.15 5.28 23.28
N GLY A 113 17.58 5.08 24.54
CA GLY A 113 17.79 6.18 25.48
C GLY A 113 16.46 6.85 25.85
N SER A 114 16.34 8.16 25.56
CA SER A 114 15.11 8.94 25.78
C SER A 114 14.23 9.11 24.54
N MET A 115 14.66 8.62 23.37
CA MET A 115 13.91 8.75 22.12
C MET A 115 13.16 7.45 21.81
N THR A 116 11.85 7.56 21.54
CA THR A 116 11.00 6.43 21.11
C THR A 116 10.72 6.57 19.62
N ILE A 117 11.19 5.60 18.83
CA ILE A 117 10.92 5.55 17.39
C ILE A 117 9.75 4.59 17.17
N SER A 118 8.56 5.14 16.95
CA SER A 118 7.33 4.38 16.69
C SER A 118 7.05 4.25 15.20
N PHE A 119 6.87 3.02 14.71
CA PHE A 119 6.58 2.78 13.30
C PHE A 119 5.23 3.38 12.90
N LEU A 120 4.21 3.21 13.77
CA LEU A 120 2.90 3.83 13.54
C LEU A 120 2.96 5.36 13.60
N GLY A 121 3.80 5.94 14.46
CA GLY A 121 3.98 7.40 14.49
C GLY A 121 4.54 7.94 13.18
N ILE A 122 5.53 7.25 12.61
CA ILE A 122 6.10 7.61 11.30
C ILE A 122 5.05 7.46 10.19
N LEU A 123 4.36 6.31 10.13
CA LEU A 123 3.36 6.04 9.10
C LEU A 123 2.17 7.01 9.17
N SER A 124 1.65 7.26 10.37
CA SER A 124 0.57 8.24 10.57
C SER A 124 1.01 9.66 10.19
N GLY A 125 2.26 10.04 10.51
CA GLY A 125 2.85 11.31 10.07
C GLY A 125 2.89 11.44 8.55
N ILE A 126 3.32 10.39 7.84
CA ILE A 126 3.33 10.37 6.36
C ILE A 126 1.91 10.52 5.81
N VAL A 127 0.94 9.78 6.34
CA VAL A 127 -0.46 9.85 5.90
C VAL A 127 -1.04 11.25 6.10
N VAL A 128 -0.86 11.83 7.30
CA VAL A 128 -1.32 13.19 7.60
C VAL A 128 -0.65 14.21 6.67
N PHE A 129 0.65 14.06 6.40
CA PHE A 129 1.38 14.92 5.48
C PHE A 129 0.81 14.85 4.05
N ILE A 130 0.57 13.64 3.54
CA ILE A 130 -0.04 13.43 2.21
C ILE A 130 -1.41 14.11 2.15
N ILE A 131 -2.28 13.88 3.15
CA ILE A 131 -3.62 14.49 3.20
C ILE A 131 -3.51 16.01 3.22
N GLY A 132 -2.67 16.57 4.10
CA GLY A 132 -2.46 18.01 4.19
C GLY A 132 -1.92 18.62 2.89
N TYR A 133 -1.02 17.92 2.20
CA TYR A 133 -0.49 18.33 0.91
C TYR A 133 -1.58 18.39 -0.16
N PHE A 134 -2.41 17.35 -0.29
CA PHE A 134 -3.53 17.33 -1.24
C PHE A 134 -4.59 18.40 -0.93
N LEU A 135 -4.92 18.60 0.35
CA LEU A 135 -5.82 19.67 0.77
C LEU A 135 -5.27 21.05 0.37
N THR A 136 -3.98 21.29 0.59
CA THR A 136 -3.33 22.55 0.22
C THR A 136 -3.39 22.76 -1.29
N ARG A 137 -3.11 21.73 -2.09
CA ARG A 137 -3.16 21.81 -3.55
C ARG A 137 -4.57 22.02 -4.09
N TRP A 138 -5.57 21.36 -3.51
CA TRP A 138 -6.97 21.57 -3.84
C TRP A 138 -7.43 22.98 -3.51
N PHE A 139 -7.04 23.50 -2.34
CA PHE A 139 -7.37 24.85 -1.91
C PHE A 139 -6.73 25.91 -2.83
N GLN A 140 -5.47 25.70 -3.23
CA GLN A 140 -4.79 26.54 -4.22
C GLN A 140 -5.54 26.55 -5.56
N GLY A 141 -5.89 25.38 -6.11
CA GLY A 141 -6.63 25.29 -7.37
C GLY A 141 -8.05 25.90 -7.31
N TRP A 142 -8.73 25.79 -6.18
CA TRP A 142 -10.03 26.44 -5.97
C TRP A 142 -9.92 27.97 -5.94
N LEU A 143 -8.90 28.52 -5.28
CA LEU A 143 -8.65 29.96 -5.25
C LEU A 143 -8.32 30.50 -6.65
N ASP A 144 -7.43 29.82 -7.37
CA ASP A 144 -7.04 30.21 -8.73
C ASP A 144 -8.25 30.18 -9.67
N GLY A 145 -9.11 29.16 -9.58
CA GLY A 145 -10.30 29.04 -10.41
C GLY A 145 -11.46 29.99 -10.03
N SER A 146 -11.68 30.27 -8.75
CA SER A 146 -12.86 31.04 -8.30
C SER A 146 -12.61 32.54 -8.13
N VAL A 147 -11.36 32.96 -7.88
CA VAL A 147 -11.02 34.37 -7.59
C VAL A 147 -10.42 35.10 -8.80
N MET A 148 -9.68 34.42 -9.70
CA MET A 148 -9.08 35.08 -10.87
C MET A 148 -10.06 35.31 -12.04
N ALA A 149 -11.19 34.58 -12.10
CA ALA A 149 -12.20 34.76 -13.17
C ALA A 149 -13.02 36.06 -13.03
N ARG A 150 -12.88 36.83 -11.93
CA ARG A 150 -13.60 38.09 -11.70
C ARG A 150 -12.68 39.32 -11.59
N GLY A 151 -11.37 39.16 -11.80
CA GLY A 151 -10.41 40.23 -11.59
C GLY A 151 -9.35 40.32 -12.68
N LYS A 152 -9.60 41.20 -13.66
CA LYS A 152 -8.67 41.75 -14.67
C LYS A 152 -8.53 40.98 -15.99
N VAL A 153 -9.33 41.41 -16.96
CA VAL A 153 -8.81 42.02 -18.21
C VAL A 153 -9.71 43.24 -18.42
N ASP A 154 -9.32 44.45 -18.02
CA ASP A 154 -8.51 45.27 -18.90
C ASP A 154 -7.72 46.33 -18.09
N ALA A 155 -6.40 46.17 -18.03
CA ALA A 155 -5.46 47.23 -17.68
C ALA A 155 -4.62 47.51 -18.93
N GLY A 156 -5.29 47.98 -19.99
CA GLY A 156 -4.69 48.27 -21.29
C GLY A 156 -4.96 49.66 -21.85
N VAL A 157 -5.62 50.58 -21.13
CA VAL A 157 -5.62 52.01 -21.49
C VAL A 157 -4.32 52.65 -21.02
N ARG A 158 -3.19 52.25 -21.60
CA ARG A 158 -1.93 52.99 -21.49
C ARG A 158 -0.86 52.55 -22.50
N ASN A 159 -1.14 52.67 -23.79
CA ASN A 159 -0.14 53.21 -24.71
C ASN A 159 -0.83 53.84 -25.92
N SER A 160 -0.48 55.10 -26.16
CA SER A 160 -0.82 55.90 -27.35
C SER A 160 -0.38 55.25 -28.66
#